data_AF-A0A946IPQ2-F1
#
_entry.id   AF-A0A946IPQ2-F1
#
_cell.length_a   1.000
_cell.length_b   1.000
_cell.length_c   1.000
_cell.angle_alpha   90.00
_cell.angle_beta   90.00
_cell.angle_gamma   90.00
#
_symmetry.space_group_name_H-M   'P 1'
#
loop_
_entity.id
_entity.type
_entity.pdbx_description
1 polymer ?
#
loop_
_entity_poly.entity_id
_entity_poly.type
_entity_poly.pdbx_seq_one_letter_code
_entity_poly.pdbx_strand_id
1 'polypeptide(L)'
;MKIIEIIKGKEERKFIEIFDTDGVDCRASISEFKTGKTYIFATYKPHRTGTKLPNESDNDYAIGSCYESTLEYLLKTNEVFGMIKGKSYKQKNRKYCYEKLKRKIT
;
A
#
# COMPACT_ATOMS: atom_id res chain seq x y z
N MET A 1 4.99 -4.24 -11.21
CA MET A 1 5.45 -2.94 -10.65
C MET A 1 6.93 -3.01 -10.30
N LYS A 2 7.65 -1.87 -10.29
CA LYS A 2 9.07 -1.80 -9.91
C LYS A 2 9.20 -1.21 -8.50
N ILE A 3 9.97 -1.85 -7.63
CA ILE A 3 10.31 -1.31 -6.31
C ILE A 3 11.41 -0.24 -6.49
N ILE A 4 11.17 0.93 -5.90
CA ILE A 4 12.09 2.09 -5.97
C ILE A 4 12.80 2.29 -4.63
N GLU A 5 12.09 2.09 -3.52
CA GLU A 5 12.61 2.33 -2.17
C GLU A 5 11.92 1.38 -1.17
N ILE A 6 12.68 0.93 -0.17
CA ILE A 6 12.14 0.19 0.99
C ILE A 6 12.25 1.12 2.20
N ILE A 7 11.13 1.55 2.76
CA ILE A 7 11.10 2.48 3.89
C ILE A 7 11.26 1.74 5.23
N LYS A 8 10.64 0.55 5.35
CA LYS A 8 10.69 -0.29 6.55
C LYS A 8 10.62 -1.77 6.16
N GLY A 9 11.35 -2.61 6.88
CA GLY A 9 11.42 -4.04 6.62
C GLY A 9 12.58 -4.41 5.69
N LYS A 10 12.49 -5.58 5.06
CA LYS A 10 13.49 -6.11 4.12
C LYS A 10 12.75 -6.71 2.92
N GLU A 11 13.25 -6.41 1.74
CA GLU A 11 12.78 -6.97 0.47
C GLU A 11 13.95 -6.96 -0.51
N GLU A 12 14.10 -8.01 -1.31
CA GLU A 12 15.22 -8.16 -2.26
C GLU A 12 14.73 -8.13 -3.72
N ARG A 13 13.42 -8.33 -3.93
CA ARG A 13 12.81 -8.28 -5.25
C ARG A 13 12.89 -6.87 -5.84
N LYS A 14 13.17 -6.80 -7.15
CA LYS A 14 13.13 -5.55 -7.93
C LYS A 14 11.74 -5.27 -8.51
N PHE A 15 11.00 -6.33 -8.77
CA PHE A 15 9.66 -6.27 -9.35
C PHE A 15 8.69 -7.07 -8.50
N ILE A 16 7.47 -6.56 -8.39
CA ILE A 16 6.36 -7.23 -7.72
C ILE A 16 5.15 -7.25 -8.63
N GLU A 17 4.31 -8.25 -8.41
CA GLU A 17 2.99 -8.38 -9.03
C GLU A 17 1.95 -8.14 -7.94
N ILE A 18 0.87 -7.43 -8.30
CA ILE A 18 -0.26 -7.21 -7.41
C ILE A 18 -1.45 -7.91 -8.05
N PHE A 19 -2.02 -8.85 -7.32
CA PHE A 19 -3.22 -9.56 -7.72
C PHE A 19 -4.44 -8.82 -7.17
N ASP A 20 -5.47 -8.67 -8.00
CA ASP A 20 -6.76 -8.12 -7.59
C ASP A 20 -7.85 -9.18 -7.64
N THR A 21 -8.94 -8.91 -6.92
CA THR A 21 -10.21 -9.60 -7.08
C THR A 21 -11.23 -8.65 -7.70
N ASP A 22 -12.38 -9.16 -8.09
CA ASP A 22 -13.55 -8.40 -8.56
C ASP A 22 -14.22 -7.52 -7.48
N GLY A 23 -13.50 -7.18 -6.39
CA GLY A 23 -13.97 -6.28 -5.34
C GLY A 23 -14.77 -6.92 -4.20
N VAL A 24 -14.92 -8.25 -4.15
CA VAL A 24 -15.85 -8.93 -3.24
C VAL A 24 -15.38 -9.06 -1.77
N ASP A 25 -14.09 -8.84 -1.46
CA ASP A 25 -13.52 -9.23 -0.15
C ASP A 25 -12.71 -8.15 0.61
N CYS A 26 -13.11 -6.87 0.57
CA CYS A 26 -12.36 -5.78 1.23
C CYS A 26 -10.87 -5.74 0.80
N ARG A 27 -10.54 -6.26 -0.39
CA ARG A 27 -9.19 -6.21 -0.97
C ARG A 27 -9.05 -4.90 -1.73
N ALA A 28 -7.88 -4.29 -1.68
CA ALA A 28 -7.62 -3.04 -2.40
C ALA A 28 -7.66 -3.32 -3.91
N SER A 29 -8.52 -2.61 -4.64
CA SER A 29 -8.62 -2.81 -6.08
C SER A 29 -7.43 -2.21 -6.82
N ILE A 30 -6.90 -2.93 -7.81
CA ILE A 30 -5.82 -2.44 -8.66
C ILE A 30 -6.28 -1.34 -9.61
N SER A 31 -7.59 -1.20 -9.81
CA SER A 31 -8.21 -0.17 -10.65
C SER A 31 -7.88 1.25 -10.19
N GLU A 32 -7.49 1.42 -8.92
CA GLU A 32 -7.08 2.71 -8.35
C GLU A 32 -5.64 3.10 -8.75
N PHE A 33 -4.82 2.17 -9.25
CA PHE A 33 -3.44 2.42 -9.66
C PHE A 33 -3.33 2.82 -11.12
N LYS A 34 -2.50 3.83 -11.39
CA LYS A 34 -2.23 4.35 -12.74
C LYS A 34 -0.76 4.19 -13.09
N THR A 35 -0.50 3.81 -14.34
CA THR A 35 0.86 3.76 -14.89
C THR A 35 1.53 5.13 -14.84
N GLY A 36 2.83 5.17 -14.53
CA GLY A 36 3.60 6.41 -14.42
C GLY A 36 3.43 7.16 -13.09
N LYS A 37 2.67 6.61 -12.15
CA LYS A 37 2.56 7.11 -10.77
C LYS A 37 3.41 6.27 -9.82
N THR A 38 3.80 6.90 -8.72
CA THR A 38 4.54 6.25 -7.63
C THR A 38 3.62 6.07 -6.45
N TYR A 39 3.66 4.89 -5.83
CA TYR A 39 2.82 4.53 -4.70
C TYR A 39 3.68 4.00 -3.56
N ILE A 40 3.24 4.26 -2.33
CA ILE A 40 3.79 3.69 -1.11
C ILE A 40 2.79 2.64 -0.64
N PHE A 41 3.30 1.42 -0.41
CA PHE A 41 2.53 0.30 0.11
C PHE A 41 3.01 -0.06 1.51
N ALA A 42 2.08 -0.19 2.45
CA ALA A 42 2.30 -0.86 3.72
C ALA A 42 1.63 -2.24 3.63
N THR A 43 2.46 -3.25 3.46
CA THR A 43 2.04 -4.64 3.33
C THR A 43 2.14 -5.37 4.66
N TYR A 44 1.41 -6.47 4.79
CA TYR A 44 1.49 -7.37 5.94
C TYR A 44 1.44 -8.81 5.46
N LYS A 45 1.99 -9.73 6.27
CA LYS A 45 1.84 -11.16 6.01
C LYS A 45 0.49 -11.61 6.58
N PRO A 46 -0.49 -12.00 5.74
CA PRO A 46 -1.79 -12.37 6.23
C PRO A 46 -1.73 -13.75 6.90
N HIS A 47 -2.27 -13.88 8.11
CA HIS A 47 -2.60 -15.19 8.69
C HIS A 47 -3.99 -15.61 8.18
N ARG A 48 -4.06 -16.08 6.93
CA ARG A 48 -5.31 -16.55 6.33
C ARG A 48 -5.51 -18.04 6.58
N THR A 49 -6.67 -18.39 7.12
CA THR A 49 -7.16 -19.76 7.26
C THR A 49 -8.22 -20.13 6.20
N GLY A 50 -8.58 -19.18 5.32
CA GLY A 50 -9.61 -19.33 4.28
C GLY A 50 -9.05 -19.54 2.87
N THR A 51 -9.94 -19.49 1.87
CA THR A 51 -9.64 -19.75 0.45
C THR A 51 -8.61 -18.77 -0.11
N LYS A 52 -7.51 -19.33 -0.64
CA LYS A 52 -6.49 -18.58 -1.37
C LYS A 52 -6.96 -18.33 -2.80
N LEU A 53 -6.53 -17.23 -3.42
CA LEU A 53 -6.68 -17.09 -4.86
C LEU A 53 -5.81 -18.12 -5.60
N PRO A 54 -6.14 -18.52 -6.83
CA PRO A 54 -5.39 -19.54 -7.58
C PRO A 54 -3.89 -19.27 -7.70
N ASN A 55 -3.47 -18.00 -7.68
CA ASN A 55 -2.08 -17.58 -7.81
C ASN A 55 -1.48 -17.05 -6.50
N GLU A 56 -2.19 -17.16 -5.37
CA GLU A 56 -1.76 -16.65 -4.07
C GLU A 56 -1.12 -17.76 -3.24
N SER A 57 0.10 -17.50 -2.76
CA SER A 57 0.90 -18.39 -1.92
C SER A 57 1.05 -17.86 -0.49
N ASP A 58 1.52 -18.70 0.43
CA ASP A 58 1.79 -18.29 1.82
C ASP A 58 2.97 -17.32 1.96
N ASN A 59 3.71 -17.08 0.88
CA ASN A 59 4.79 -16.10 0.84
C ASN A 59 4.35 -14.74 0.31
N ASP A 60 3.10 -14.65 -0.17
CA ASP A 60 2.55 -13.39 -0.64
C ASP A 60 2.11 -12.50 0.52
N TYR A 61 2.20 -11.21 0.26
CA TYR A 61 1.79 -10.19 1.21
C TYR A 61 0.45 -9.61 0.79
N ALA A 62 -0.32 -9.14 1.77
CA ALA A 62 -1.59 -8.48 1.55
C ALA A 62 -1.48 -6.96 1.74
N ILE A 63 -2.36 -6.25 1.04
CA ILE A 63 -2.62 -4.81 1.21
C ILE A 63 -4.04 -4.72 1.79
N GLY A 64 -4.18 -4.14 2.99
CA GLY A 64 -5.50 -4.01 3.60
C GLY A 64 -6.24 -2.77 3.12
N SER A 65 -7.56 -2.85 2.97
CA SER A 65 -8.41 -1.70 2.58
C SER A 65 -8.77 -0.76 3.74
N CYS A 66 -8.72 -1.24 4.98
CA CYS A 66 -9.26 -0.52 6.15
C CYS A 66 -8.26 0.42 6.87
N TYR A 67 -7.03 0.55 6.39
CA TYR A 67 -5.98 1.37 7.01
C TYR A 67 -5.13 2.08 5.96
N GLU A 68 -4.18 2.92 6.40
CA GLU A 68 -3.25 3.72 5.57
C GLU A 68 -2.24 2.82 4.82
N SER A 69 -2.74 1.83 4.08
CA SER A 69 -1.94 0.80 3.41
C SER A 69 -1.37 1.27 2.09
N THR A 70 -1.97 2.31 1.51
CA THR A 70 -1.66 2.77 0.16
C THR A 70 -1.73 4.29 0.12
N LEU A 71 -0.66 4.92 -0.37
CA LEU A 71 -0.59 6.37 -0.60
C LEU A 71 0.06 6.64 -1.96
N GLU A 72 -0.47 7.59 -2.73
CA GLU A 72 0.22 8.12 -3.91
C GLU A 72 1.35 9.04 -3.47
N TYR A 73 2.55 8.85 -4.01
CA TYR A 73 3.69 9.74 -3.81
C TYR A 73 3.77 10.78 -4.94
N LEU A 74 3.68 12.05 -4.55
CA LEU A 74 3.69 13.21 -5.42
C LEU A 74 5.11 13.76 -5.55
N LEU A 75 5.87 13.23 -6.51
CA LEU A 75 7.29 13.57 -6.72
C LEU A 75 7.56 15.08 -6.80
N LYS A 76 6.66 15.84 -7.46
CA LYS A 76 6.82 17.29 -7.66
C LYS A 76 6.85 18.09 -6.37
N THR A 77 6.13 17.64 -5.34
CA THR A 77 5.98 18.38 -4.08
C THR A 77 6.64 17.68 -2.88
N ASN A 78 7.19 16.49 -3.08
CA ASN A 78 7.70 15.63 -2.00
C ASN A 78 6.63 15.36 -0.92
N GLU A 79 5.40 15.10 -1.38
CA GLU A 79 4.23 14.83 -0.55
C GLU A 79 3.64 13.45 -0.86
N VAL A 80 2.82 12.96 0.06
CA VAL A 80 1.98 11.77 -0.13
C VAL A 80 0.52 12.18 -0.09
N PHE A 81 -0.32 11.48 -0.84
CA PHE A 81 -1.76 11.68 -0.88
C PHE A 81 -2.51 10.36 -0.73
N GLY A 82 -3.53 10.36 0.13
CA GLY A 82 -4.43 9.23 0.30
C GLY A 82 -5.16 9.30 1.64
N MET A 83 -5.80 8.20 2.03
CA MET A 83 -6.49 8.10 3.31
C MET A 83 -5.48 8.05 4.46
N ILE A 84 -5.38 9.15 5.20
CA ILE A 84 -4.51 9.28 6.36
C ILE A 84 -5.35 9.63 7.59
N LYS A 85 -5.16 8.87 8.67
CA LYS A 85 -5.74 9.10 10.00
C LYS A 85 -5.08 10.33 10.62
N GLY A 86 -5.91 11.30 10.96
CA GLY A 86 -5.48 12.49 11.71
C GLY A 86 -5.47 12.25 13.22
N LYS A 87 -5.62 13.35 13.98
CA LYS A 87 -5.83 13.29 15.44
C LYS A 87 -7.14 12.59 15.85
N SER A 88 -8.13 12.54 14.96
CA SER A 88 -9.37 11.80 15.19
C SER A 88 -9.35 10.46 14.45
N TYR A 89 -10.18 9.51 14.90
CA TYR A 89 -10.31 8.19 14.29
C TYR A 89 -10.80 8.21 12.83
N LYS A 90 -11.27 9.35 12.34
CA LYS A 90 -11.80 9.50 10.98
C LYS A 90 -10.65 9.61 9.96
N GLN A 91 -10.57 8.63 9.07
CA GLN A 91 -9.72 8.67 7.88
C GLN A 91 -10.29 9.68 6.89
N LYS A 92 -9.42 10.49 6.28
CA LYS A 92 -9.79 11.42 5.18
C LYS A 92 -8.65 11.47 4.18
N ASN A 93 -8.98 11.71 2.91
CA ASN A 93 -7.98 12.02 1.89
C ASN A 93 -7.26 13.32 2.23
N ARG A 94 -5.94 13.27 2.37
CA ARG A 94 -5.11 14.42 2.72
C ARG A 94 -3.76 14.34 2.03
N LYS A 95 -3.19 15.51 1.77
CA LYS A 95 -1.76 15.64 1.46
C LYS A 95 -0.95 15.67 2.75
N TYR A 96 0.20 15.03 2.74
CA TYR A 96 1.09 14.97 3.90
C TYR A 96 2.56 14.98 3.45
N CYS A 97 3.44 15.60 4.23
CA CYS A 97 4.86 15.67 3.88
C CYS A 97 5.51 14.29 3.99
N TYR A 98 6.22 13.85 2.95
CA TYR A 98 6.84 12.52 2.90
C TYR A 98 7.89 12.32 4.00
N GLU A 99 8.75 13.31 4.24
CA GLU A 99 9.76 13.24 5.30
C GLU A 99 9.15 13.10 6.70
N LYS A 100 8.02 13.77 6.94
CA LYS A 100 7.27 13.61 8.20
C LYS A 100 6.64 12.22 8.29
N LEU A 101 6.17 11.66 7.17
CA LEU A 101 5.63 10.30 7.14
C LEU A 101 6.71 9.29 7.50
N LYS A 102 7.87 9.37 6.83
CA LYS A 102 9.02 8.50 7.08
C LYS A 102 9.38 8.45 8.56
N ARG A 103 9.58 9.62 9.18
CA ARG A 103 9.89 9.72 10.63
C ARG A 103 8.82 9.14 11.55
N LYS A 104 7.55 9.10 11.13
CA LYS A 104 6.45 8.54 11.92
C LYS A 104 6.44 7.01 11.88
N ILE A 105 6.93 6.41 10.80
CA ILE A 105 6.82 4.96 10.56
C ILE A 105 8.13 4.20 10.80
N THR A 106 9.28 4.86 10.74
CA THR A 106 10.59 4.33 11.16
C THR A 106 10.81 4.53 12.64
#